data_AF-A0A1B8S799-F1
#
_entry.id   AF-A0A1B8S799-F1
#
_cell.length_a   1.000
_cell.length_b   1.000
_cell.length_c   1.000
_cell.angle_alpha   90.00
_cell.angle_beta   90.00
_cell.angle_gamma   90.00
#
_symmetry.space_group_name_H-M   'P 1'
#
loop_
_entity.id
_entity.type
_entity.pdbx_description
1 polymer ?
#
loop_
_entity_poly.entity_id
_entity_poly.type
_entity_poly.pdbx_seq_one_letter_code
_entity_poly.pdbx_strand_id
1 'polypeptide(L)'
;MLQKALQLLDEGGSKALTFKALAAALGVTPMAVAHHAGTRDEMIASLVAIAFEGADSPSEAATPKLRLRDLMTRYCAQVTRHPELAKCILENPSLIGPALTGLTRLIEAEITAAGVTGAEARTLLCLLVDYTHGFAFAAAAAPRGALAADDFTPSLDWVLDRIE
;
A
#
# COMPACT_ATOMS: atom_id res chain seq x y z
N MET A 1 11.99 7.60 -15.68
CA MET A 1 12.44 8.14 -14.37
C MET A 1 11.80 7.40 -13.20
N LEU A 2 10.47 7.45 -13.03
CA LEU A 2 9.79 6.92 -11.84
C LEU A 2 9.99 5.42 -11.59
N GLN A 3 9.98 4.58 -12.61
CA GLN A 3 10.29 3.15 -12.46
C GLN A 3 11.69 2.89 -11.87
N LYS A 4 12.69 3.69 -12.26
CA LYS A 4 14.06 3.58 -11.70
C LYS A 4 14.15 4.11 -10.28
N ALA A 5 13.40 5.17 -9.97
CA ALA A 5 13.28 5.68 -8.61
C ALA A 5 12.62 4.66 -7.66
N LEU A 6 11.55 4.00 -8.13
CA LEU A 6 10.88 2.93 -7.39
C LEU A 6 11.82 1.74 -7.15
N GLN A 7 12.56 1.31 -8.18
CA GLN A 7 13.57 0.25 -8.04
C GLN A 7 14.62 0.59 -6.98
N LEU A 8 15.18 1.81 -6.99
CA LEU A 8 16.16 2.24 -5.99
C LEU A 8 15.59 2.26 -4.58
N LEU A 9 14.31 2.65 -4.44
CA LEU A 9 13.60 2.65 -3.17
C LEU A 9 13.36 1.23 -2.66
N ASP A 10 12.89 0.33 -3.50
CA ASP A 10 12.58 -1.06 -3.14
C ASP A 10 13.87 -1.84 -2.77
N GLU A 11 14.99 -1.58 -3.44
CA GLU A 11 16.25 -2.28 -3.21
C GLU A 11 17.03 -1.76 -1.99
N GLY A 12 17.01 -0.45 -1.75
CA GLY A 12 17.89 0.20 -0.77
C GLY A 12 17.17 1.04 0.29
N GLY A 13 15.84 0.99 0.30
CA GLY A 13 15.01 1.77 1.19
C GLY A 13 15.07 3.27 0.91
N SER A 14 14.39 4.04 1.79
CA SER A 14 14.25 5.49 1.64
C SER A 14 15.60 6.20 1.42
N LYS A 15 16.65 5.80 2.15
CA LYS A 15 17.97 6.46 2.06
C LYS A 15 18.68 6.25 0.71
N ALA A 16 18.38 5.17 -0.03
CA ALA A 16 19.01 4.90 -1.32
C ALA A 16 18.45 5.79 -2.44
N LEU A 17 17.16 6.15 -2.36
CA LEU A 17 16.54 7.05 -3.32
C LEU A 17 17.02 8.49 -3.07
N THR A 18 18.05 8.94 -3.79
CA THR A 18 18.51 10.34 -3.79
C THR A 18 18.54 10.89 -5.21
N PHE A 19 18.44 12.21 -5.41
CA PHE A 19 18.55 12.80 -6.75
C PHE A 19 19.89 12.49 -7.40
N LYS A 20 20.97 12.42 -6.62
CA LYS A 20 22.30 12.02 -7.10
C LYS A 20 22.33 10.56 -7.56
N ALA A 21 21.80 9.64 -6.76
CA ALA A 21 21.75 8.21 -7.10
C ALA A 21 20.86 7.97 -8.34
N LEU A 22 19.69 8.61 -8.38
CA LEU A 22 18.76 8.49 -9.50
C LEU A 22 19.34 9.09 -10.79
N ALA A 23 20.00 10.26 -10.71
CA ALA A 23 20.67 10.87 -11.85
C ALA A 23 21.78 9.98 -12.41
N ALA A 24 22.60 9.39 -11.53
CA ALA A 24 23.63 8.43 -11.91
C ALA A 24 23.04 7.20 -12.60
N ALA A 25 21.96 6.62 -12.04
CA ALA A 25 21.27 5.47 -12.62
C ALA A 25 20.62 5.75 -13.99
N LEU A 26 20.31 7.02 -14.27
CA LEU A 26 19.67 7.47 -15.52
C LEU A 26 20.67 8.07 -16.53
N GLY A 27 21.94 8.27 -16.16
CA GLY A 27 22.94 8.92 -17.02
C GLY A 27 22.68 10.41 -17.26
N VAL A 28 22.03 11.11 -16.32
CA VAL A 28 21.69 12.54 -16.41
C VAL A 28 22.27 13.33 -15.24
N THR A 29 22.04 14.65 -15.21
CA THR A 29 22.45 15.49 -14.06
C THR A 29 21.39 15.48 -12.95
N PRO A 30 21.77 15.67 -11.67
CA PRO A 30 20.81 15.84 -10.58
C PRO A 30 19.82 16.99 -10.80
N MET A 31 20.25 18.06 -11.49
CA MET A 31 19.40 19.18 -11.85
C MET A 31 18.26 18.77 -12.79
N ALA A 32 18.54 17.91 -13.78
CA ALA A 32 17.50 17.37 -14.66
C ALA A 32 16.47 16.54 -13.88
N VAL A 33 16.93 15.73 -12.91
CA VAL A 33 16.03 14.97 -12.03
C VAL A 33 15.16 15.92 -11.19
N ALA A 34 15.76 16.91 -10.53
CA ALA A 34 15.04 17.87 -9.70
C ALA A 34 14.00 18.66 -10.50
N HIS A 35 14.31 19.05 -11.73
CA HIS A 35 13.36 19.72 -12.62
C HIS A 35 12.11 18.87 -12.89
N HIS A 36 12.26 17.54 -13.04
CA HIS A 36 11.12 16.66 -13.33
C HIS A 36 10.39 16.17 -12.07
N ALA A 37 11.12 15.93 -10.99
CA ALA A 37 10.60 15.29 -9.78
C ALA A 37 10.14 16.29 -8.71
N GLY A 38 10.55 17.55 -8.80
CA GLY A 38 10.31 18.55 -7.77
C GLY A 38 11.12 18.28 -6.51
N THR A 39 10.43 18.28 -5.37
CA THR A 39 10.96 17.91 -4.05
C THR A 39 11.01 16.39 -3.87
N ARG A 40 11.67 15.95 -2.79
CA ARG A 40 11.69 14.53 -2.42
C ARG A 40 10.27 13.99 -2.19
N ASP A 41 9.44 14.75 -1.49
CA ASP A 41 8.08 14.32 -1.15
C ASP A 41 7.19 14.26 -2.39
N GLU A 42 7.30 15.21 -3.32
CA GLU A 42 6.62 15.16 -4.62
C GLU A 42 7.06 13.95 -5.46
N MET A 43 8.35 13.61 -5.42
CA MET A 43 8.86 12.40 -6.05
C MET A 43 8.24 11.15 -5.42
N ILE A 44 8.24 11.03 -4.09
CA ILE A 44 7.66 9.87 -3.38
C ILE A 44 6.16 9.80 -3.63
N ALA A 45 5.42 10.91 -3.58
CA ALA A 45 3.99 10.96 -3.89
C ALA A 45 3.70 10.46 -5.32
N SER A 46 4.56 10.80 -6.28
CA SER A 46 4.47 10.27 -7.65
C SER A 46 4.71 8.75 -7.72
N LEU A 47 5.59 8.21 -6.87
CA LEU A 47 5.78 6.76 -6.74
C LEU A 47 4.57 6.09 -6.09
N VAL A 48 3.97 6.69 -5.06
CA VAL A 48 2.73 6.21 -4.43
C VAL A 48 1.61 6.11 -5.46
N ALA A 49 1.45 7.15 -6.29
CA ALA A 49 0.41 7.17 -7.32
C ALA A 49 0.53 5.99 -8.32
N ILE A 50 1.75 5.59 -8.68
CA ILE A 50 1.99 4.47 -9.60
C ILE A 50 1.88 3.12 -8.88
N ALA A 51 2.48 2.99 -7.69
CA ALA A 51 2.55 1.72 -6.98
C ALA A 51 1.17 1.23 -6.47
N PHE A 52 0.30 2.18 -6.13
CA PHE A 52 -1.06 1.93 -5.63
C PHE A 52 -2.14 2.30 -6.64
N GLU A 53 -1.78 2.41 -7.93
CA GLU A 53 -2.75 2.61 -9.01
C GLU A 53 -3.81 1.49 -8.95
N GLY A 54 -5.08 1.89 -9.06
CA GLY A 54 -6.22 0.96 -9.02
C GLY A 54 -6.54 0.37 -7.65
N ALA A 55 -5.86 0.80 -6.56
CA ALA A 55 -6.20 0.38 -5.20
C ALA A 55 -7.66 0.73 -4.83
N ASP A 56 -8.20 1.80 -5.40
CA ASP A 56 -9.59 2.24 -5.27
C ASP A 56 -10.54 1.61 -6.31
N SER A 57 -10.14 0.53 -6.98
CA SER A 57 -11.05 -0.19 -7.87
C SER A 57 -12.06 -1.00 -7.04
N PRO A 58 -13.37 -0.78 -7.20
CA PRO A 58 -14.40 -1.54 -6.50
C PRO A 58 -14.27 -3.03 -6.76
N SER A 59 -14.64 -3.84 -5.78
CA SER A 59 -14.74 -5.29 -5.95
C SER A 59 -16.12 -5.65 -6.50
N GLU A 60 -16.18 -6.60 -7.43
CA GLU A 60 -17.43 -7.14 -7.99
C GLU A 60 -17.95 -8.38 -7.24
N ALA A 61 -17.33 -8.74 -6.11
CA ALA A 61 -17.75 -9.91 -5.35
C ALA A 61 -19.16 -9.78 -4.78
N ALA A 62 -19.84 -10.93 -4.63
CA ALA A 62 -21.28 -10.99 -4.36
C ALA A 62 -21.70 -10.38 -3.01
N THR A 63 -20.86 -10.51 -1.96
CA THR A 63 -21.19 -10.05 -0.61
C THR A 63 -20.20 -8.99 -0.11
N PRO A 64 -20.61 -8.09 0.79
CA PRO A 64 -19.69 -7.11 1.40
C PRO A 64 -18.44 -7.74 2.00
N LYS A 65 -18.59 -8.87 2.70
CA LYS A 65 -17.45 -9.63 3.26
C LYS A 65 -16.48 -10.09 2.18
N LEU A 66 -16.98 -10.64 1.06
CA LEU A 66 -16.12 -11.07 -0.04
C LEU A 66 -15.46 -9.88 -0.75
N ARG A 67 -16.13 -8.72 -0.82
CA ARG A 67 -15.55 -7.49 -1.35
C ARG A 67 -14.44 -6.93 -0.45
N LEU A 68 -14.63 -6.95 0.88
CA LEU A 68 -13.57 -6.64 1.85
C LEU A 68 -12.37 -7.59 1.67
N ARG A 69 -12.64 -8.89 1.58
CA ARG A 69 -11.61 -9.90 1.37
C ARG A 69 -10.76 -9.62 0.13
N ASP A 70 -11.40 -9.32 -1.00
CA ASP A 70 -10.74 -8.98 -2.25
C ASP A 70 -9.94 -7.67 -2.15
N LEU A 71 -10.55 -6.59 -1.64
CA LEU A 71 -9.90 -5.29 -1.45
C LEU A 71 -8.63 -5.41 -0.60
N MET A 72 -8.72 -6.08 0.55
CA MET A 72 -7.59 -6.25 1.48
C MET A 72 -6.51 -7.16 0.89
N THR A 73 -6.88 -8.19 0.12
CA THR A 73 -5.91 -9.07 -0.55
C THR A 73 -5.13 -8.32 -1.64
N ARG A 74 -5.83 -7.54 -2.48
CA ARG A 74 -5.18 -6.68 -3.49
C ARG A 74 -4.27 -5.64 -2.85
N TYR A 75 -4.73 -5.01 -1.78
CA TYR A 75 -3.94 -4.04 -1.05
C TYR A 75 -2.69 -4.67 -0.42
N CYS A 76 -2.84 -5.83 0.23
CA CYS A 76 -1.73 -6.59 0.80
C CYS A 76 -0.65 -6.90 -0.26
N ALA A 77 -1.07 -7.33 -1.46
CA ALA A 77 -0.14 -7.60 -2.55
C ALA A 77 0.63 -6.34 -2.99
N GLN A 78 -0.03 -5.19 -3.09
CA GLN A 78 0.62 -3.91 -3.43
C GLN A 78 1.63 -3.48 -2.35
N VAL A 79 1.27 -3.56 -1.08
CA VAL A 79 2.17 -3.23 0.05
C VAL A 79 3.35 -4.19 0.10
N THR A 80 3.12 -5.49 -0.08
CA THR A 80 4.18 -6.51 -0.07
C THR A 80 5.17 -6.32 -1.22
N ARG A 81 4.70 -5.82 -2.36
CA ARG A 81 5.55 -5.50 -3.52
C ARG A 81 6.40 -4.25 -3.30
N HIS A 82 5.89 -3.26 -2.57
CA HIS A 82 6.53 -1.96 -2.33
C HIS A 82 6.59 -1.60 -0.82
N PRO A 83 7.24 -2.43 0.01
CA PRO A 83 7.20 -2.28 1.47
C PRO A 83 7.91 -1.01 1.95
N GLU A 84 8.99 -0.61 1.28
CA GLU A 84 9.72 0.62 1.62
C GLU A 84 8.91 1.88 1.30
N LEU A 85 8.12 1.85 0.22
CA LEU A 85 7.21 2.94 -0.12
C LEU A 85 6.07 3.05 0.90
N ALA A 86 5.49 1.92 1.33
CA ALA A 86 4.49 1.90 2.38
C ALA A 86 5.03 2.46 3.71
N LYS A 87 6.29 2.15 4.07
CA LYS A 87 6.95 2.76 5.24
C LYS A 87 7.06 4.28 5.13
N CYS A 88 7.42 4.81 3.94
CA CYS A 88 7.44 6.26 3.73
C CYS A 88 6.08 6.91 3.98
N ILE A 89 4.97 6.26 3.58
CA ILE A 89 3.61 6.74 3.85
C ILE A 89 3.32 6.74 5.35
N LEU A 90 3.72 5.71 6.08
CA LEU A 90 3.55 5.63 7.54
C LEU A 90 4.38 6.69 8.29
N GLU A 91 5.58 7.00 7.79
CA GLU A 91 6.43 8.08 8.31
C GLU A 91 5.87 9.48 8.00
N ASN A 92 5.25 9.64 6.83
CA ASN A 92 4.66 10.90 6.38
C ASN A 92 3.29 10.68 5.71
N PRO A 93 2.19 10.75 6.50
CA PRO A 93 0.83 10.56 5.98
C PRO A 93 0.38 11.56 4.91
N SER A 94 1.09 12.69 4.72
CA SER A 94 0.79 13.62 3.62
C SER A 94 1.04 13.03 2.23
N LEU A 95 1.77 11.90 2.16
CA LEU A 95 2.01 11.13 0.93
C LEU A 95 0.84 10.24 0.52
N ILE A 96 -0.22 10.14 1.34
CA ILE A 96 -1.43 9.38 1.00
C ILE A 96 -2.09 10.02 -0.22
N GLY A 97 -2.06 9.30 -1.34
CA GLY A 97 -2.64 9.75 -2.60
C GLY A 97 -4.15 9.48 -2.74
N PRO A 98 -4.76 9.94 -3.84
CA PRO A 98 -6.18 9.74 -4.13
C PRO A 98 -6.63 8.28 -4.13
N ALA A 99 -5.82 7.37 -4.71
CA ALA A 99 -6.16 5.95 -4.79
C ALA A 99 -6.23 5.29 -3.39
N LEU A 100 -5.32 5.62 -2.47
CA LEU A 100 -5.38 5.10 -1.10
C LEU A 100 -6.51 5.71 -0.27
N THR A 101 -6.84 6.97 -0.54
CA THR A 101 -8.03 7.63 0.03
C THR A 101 -9.31 6.98 -0.50
N GLY A 102 -9.35 6.64 -1.79
CA GLY A 102 -10.44 5.90 -2.41
C GLY A 102 -10.61 4.50 -1.84
N LEU A 103 -9.50 3.75 -1.71
CA LEU A 103 -9.49 2.43 -1.07
C LEU A 103 -10.05 2.49 0.36
N THR A 104 -9.61 3.45 1.17
CA THR A 104 -10.13 3.64 2.54
C THR A 104 -11.65 3.81 2.54
N ARG A 105 -12.18 4.66 1.64
CA ARG A 105 -13.63 4.87 1.51
C ARG A 105 -14.37 3.61 1.05
N LEU A 106 -13.79 2.82 0.15
CA LEU A 106 -14.39 1.54 -0.26
C LEU A 106 -14.44 0.56 0.91
N ILE A 107 -13.37 0.43 1.69
CA ILE A 107 -13.34 -0.45 2.86
C ILE A 107 -14.39 0.00 3.89
N GLU A 108 -14.47 1.30 4.19
CA GLU A 108 -15.49 1.86 5.09
C GLU A 108 -16.92 1.58 4.61
N ALA A 109 -17.17 1.72 3.30
CA ALA A 109 -18.47 1.44 2.70
C ALA A 109 -18.84 -0.04 2.83
N GLU A 110 -17.91 -0.96 2.58
CA GLU A 110 -18.17 -2.40 2.69
C GLU A 110 -18.28 -2.88 4.14
N ILE A 111 -17.53 -2.28 5.07
CA ILE A 111 -17.72 -2.48 6.51
C ILE A 111 -19.15 -2.12 6.92
N THR A 112 -19.63 -0.96 6.46
CA THR A 112 -21.00 -0.50 6.73
C THR A 112 -22.04 -1.41 6.08
N ALA A 113 -21.82 -1.82 4.82
CA ALA A 113 -22.71 -2.72 4.10
C ALA A 113 -22.74 -4.13 4.71
N ALA A 114 -21.69 -4.53 5.43
CA ALA A 114 -21.63 -5.77 6.21
C ALA A 114 -22.33 -5.67 7.57
N GLY A 115 -22.93 -4.52 7.92
CA GLY A 115 -23.69 -4.34 9.17
C GLY A 115 -22.91 -3.70 10.32
N VAL A 116 -21.60 -3.51 10.19
CA VAL A 116 -20.77 -2.91 11.25
C VAL A 116 -20.87 -1.39 11.19
N THR A 117 -21.27 -0.76 12.28
CA THR A 117 -21.49 0.70 12.34
C THR A 117 -20.90 1.31 13.60
N GLY A 118 -20.95 2.64 13.72
CA GLY A 118 -20.48 3.35 14.90
C GLY A 118 -18.97 3.20 15.16
N ALA A 119 -18.59 3.08 16.44
CA ALA A 119 -17.18 2.97 16.84
C ALA A 119 -16.52 1.65 16.40
N GLU A 120 -17.31 0.59 16.22
CA GLU A 120 -16.81 -0.72 15.78
C GLU A 120 -16.36 -0.68 14.32
N ALA A 121 -17.03 0.10 13.46
CA ALA A 121 -16.65 0.24 12.06
C ALA A 121 -15.23 0.81 11.91
N ARG A 122 -14.91 1.84 12.69
CA ARG A 122 -13.56 2.41 12.70
C ARG A 122 -12.54 1.43 13.29
N THR A 123 -12.91 0.71 14.34
CA THR A 123 -12.05 -0.31 14.96
C THR A 123 -11.70 -1.41 13.97
N LEU A 124 -12.70 -1.91 13.24
CA LEU A 124 -12.51 -2.93 12.21
C LEU A 124 -11.65 -2.42 11.04
N LEU A 125 -11.88 -1.19 10.57
CA LEU A 125 -11.04 -0.59 9.53
C LEU A 125 -9.56 -0.56 9.96
N CYS A 126 -9.28 -0.02 11.15
CA CYS A 126 -7.91 0.01 11.67
C CYS A 126 -7.33 -1.40 11.80
N LEU A 127 -8.09 -2.34 12.36
CA LEU A 127 -7.65 -3.73 12.52
C LEU A 127 -7.27 -4.36 11.17
N LEU A 128 -8.11 -4.22 10.14
CA LEU A 128 -7.86 -4.78 8.81
C LEU A 128 -6.62 -4.15 8.17
N VAL A 129 -6.49 -2.83 8.21
CA VAL A 129 -5.38 -2.09 7.61
C VAL A 129 -4.06 -2.38 8.34
N ASP A 130 -4.04 -2.28 9.66
CA ASP A 130 -2.85 -2.50 10.49
C ASP A 130 -2.38 -3.96 10.41
N TYR A 131 -3.30 -4.93 10.42
CA TYR A 131 -2.98 -6.34 10.19
C TYR A 131 -2.35 -6.54 8.81
N THR A 132 -2.88 -5.88 7.78
CA THR A 132 -2.37 -5.97 6.41
C THR A 132 -0.95 -5.42 6.30
N HIS A 133 -0.66 -4.27 6.92
CA HIS A 133 0.70 -3.73 6.97
C HIS A 133 1.65 -4.66 7.73
N GLY A 134 1.22 -5.15 8.91
CA GLY A 134 2.02 -6.08 9.72
C GLY A 134 2.38 -7.35 8.94
N PHE A 135 1.40 -7.96 8.28
CA PHE A 135 1.61 -9.13 7.43
C PHE A 135 2.55 -8.81 6.27
N ALA A 136 2.27 -7.76 5.50
CA ALA A 136 3.04 -7.42 4.30
C ALA A 136 4.52 -7.11 4.63
N PHE A 137 4.78 -6.40 5.73
CA PHE A 137 6.14 -6.14 6.20
C PHE A 137 6.84 -7.40 6.70
N ALA A 138 6.13 -8.28 7.41
CA ALA A 138 6.67 -9.58 7.80
C ALA A 138 7.02 -10.42 6.56
N ALA A 139 6.14 -10.45 5.55
CA ALA A 139 6.34 -11.21 4.32
C ALA A 139 7.53 -10.68 3.52
N ALA A 140 7.67 -9.36 3.41
CA ALA A 140 8.79 -8.71 2.75
C ALA A 140 10.14 -8.95 3.46
N ALA A 141 10.14 -9.08 4.79
CA ALA A 141 11.34 -9.35 5.58
C ALA A 141 11.70 -10.85 5.64
N ALA A 142 10.74 -11.74 5.38
CA ALA A 142 10.93 -13.17 5.48
C ALA A 142 11.82 -13.72 4.34
N PRO A 143 12.54 -14.83 4.56
CA PRO A 143 13.17 -15.57 3.48
C PRO A 143 12.15 -15.93 2.40
N ARG A 144 12.58 -15.94 1.13
CA ARG A 144 11.69 -16.26 0.00
C ARG A 144 10.94 -17.57 0.24
N GLY A 145 9.62 -17.49 0.25
CA GLY A 145 8.71 -18.64 0.43
C GLY A 145 8.38 -19.00 1.89
N ALA A 146 8.89 -18.25 2.88
CA ALA A 146 8.58 -18.50 4.29
C ALA A 146 7.25 -17.89 4.76
N LEU A 147 6.78 -16.84 4.08
CA LEU A 147 5.44 -16.28 4.25
C LEU A 147 4.92 -15.88 2.87
N ALA A 148 3.89 -16.56 2.40
CA ALA A 148 3.30 -16.38 1.08
C ALA A 148 2.00 -15.57 1.17
N ALA A 149 1.57 -14.96 0.05
CA ALA A 149 0.30 -14.24 0.00
C ALA A 149 -0.89 -15.13 0.43
N ASP A 150 -0.80 -16.45 0.20
CA ASP A 150 -1.81 -17.42 0.61
C ASP A 150 -1.95 -17.56 2.15
N ASP A 151 -0.94 -17.16 2.92
CA ASP A 151 -0.99 -17.14 4.39
C ASP A 151 -1.74 -15.93 4.95
N PHE A 152 -1.97 -14.89 4.13
CA PHE A 152 -2.69 -13.68 4.53
C PHE A 152 -4.19 -13.97 4.71
N THR A 153 -4.75 -14.69 3.73
CA THR A 153 -6.19 -14.80 3.56
C THR A 153 -6.89 -15.62 4.65
N PRO A 154 -6.36 -16.74 5.17
CA PRO A 154 -7.00 -17.48 6.26
C PRO A 154 -7.20 -16.63 7.53
N SER A 155 -6.23 -15.80 7.89
CA SER A 155 -6.33 -14.88 9.03
C SER A 155 -7.33 -13.75 8.77
N LEU A 156 -7.38 -13.26 7.53
CA LEU A 156 -8.38 -12.27 7.12
C LEU A 156 -9.80 -12.86 7.20
N ASP A 157 -9.99 -14.08 6.68
CA ASP A 157 -11.27 -14.80 6.73
C ASP A 157 -11.71 -15.01 8.19
N TRP A 158 -10.78 -15.36 9.09
CA TRP A 158 -11.05 -15.48 10.53
C TRP A 158 -11.59 -14.18 11.15
N VAL A 159 -11.09 -13.01 10.74
CA VAL A 159 -11.60 -11.71 11.20
C VAL A 159 -12.98 -11.42 10.59
N LEU A 160 -13.14 -11.64 9.28
CA LEU A 160 -14.38 -11.32 8.56
C LEU A 160 -15.56 -12.22 8.96
N ASP A 161 -15.30 -13.44 9.40
CA ASP A 161 -16.33 -14.37 9.90
C ASP A 161 -16.95 -13.92 11.23
N ARG A 162 -16.30 -13.00 11.96
CA ARG A 162 -16.79 -12.45 13.24
C ARG A 162 -17.66 -11.20 13.11
N ILE A 163 -17.81 -10.70 11.89
CA ILE A 163 -18.72 -9.60 11.57
C ILE A 163 -20.12 -10.21 11.35
N GLU A 164 -21.11 -9.91 12.19
CA GLU A 164 -22.49 -10.40 12.03
C GLU A 164 -23.34 -9.51 11.13
#